data_AF-A0A0K1E464-F1
#
_entry.id   AF-A0A0K1E464-F1
#
_cell.length_a   1.000
_cell.length_b   1.000
_cell.length_c   1.000
_cell.angle_alpha   90.00
_cell.angle_beta   90.00
_cell.angle_gamma   90.00
#
_symmetry.space_group_name_H-M   'P 1'
#
loop_
_entity.id
_entity.type
_entity.pdbx_description
1 polymer ?
#
loop_
_entity_poly.entity_id
_entity_poly.type
_entity_poly.pdbx_seq_one_letter_code
_entity_poly.pdbx_strand_id
1 'polypeptide(L)'
;MADRNLAVGVALALALGVAALLIVLTQCMPKPAAEAPQPQKPKIVLVPVDFVLQSPQVGQLVSALTKLAQRNDVAGLVLVINSPGGTVSDTEALYTALRGINKTKYAVVTGLAASGAYYVAVAAERIYATPSSWVGSVGVIAVLWPEEYLYDIPDYIYTTGPLKYYGRDLTDYYNDIERVRLNFVEAVLRGRAGRIKTDPAVFETAAVFTADQAREMGLIDKIGGVFDAVDDMAKELGLKQYSVVYIGEAANASARQSGAAWRVSLSQLLNSTPFPMFYLYPAALQLDVRTDGRRNATLPTYPTDRPYVVLDMAHGNMVPRSFVEVLRAELAARGRVLVAASSENQLTTLLGNATALVVVNPTAPFSRDAVAAVVNATARGVRVAYFYDMRASAIVTISGVSYVAPYSAFAAFDPLLMYFNMSGLRAVYNFTAGGDNYLRNWQFVAVEPRGNWSLLRGVTRLVLFSPSAVATNAPHRLTARGYVFGYGEGNYTVATQTGNFLFIGSVRSFTPYFITQGDNWQFLRNVVNWLTEPREIKKLAKPPTSGVIYVSG
;
A
#
# COMPACT_ATOMS: atom_id res chain seq x y z
N MET A 1 -54.51 -86.72 29.89
CA MET A 1 -53.55 -85.76 29.30
C MET A 1 -54.17 -84.87 28.21
N ALA A 2 -55.30 -85.25 27.58
CA ALA A 2 -55.93 -84.45 26.52
C ALA A 2 -56.61 -83.14 27.00
N ASP A 3 -57.32 -83.15 28.13
CA ASP A 3 -58.07 -81.96 28.62
C ASP A 3 -57.19 -80.79 29.06
N ARG A 4 -55.98 -81.08 29.53
CA ARG A 4 -55.05 -80.06 30.04
C ARG A 4 -54.40 -79.26 28.89
N ASN A 5 -54.23 -79.88 27.73
CA ASN A 5 -53.69 -79.24 26.52
C ASN A 5 -54.74 -78.35 25.84
N LEU A 6 -56.02 -78.73 25.92
CA LEU A 6 -57.13 -77.92 25.39
C LEU A 6 -57.29 -76.62 26.21
N ALA A 7 -57.26 -76.71 27.55
CA ALA A 7 -57.36 -75.54 28.43
C ALA A 7 -56.20 -74.55 28.22
N VAL A 8 -54.97 -75.04 28.03
CA VAL A 8 -53.81 -74.20 27.74
C VAL A 8 -53.92 -73.56 26.36
N GLY A 9 -54.41 -74.29 25.34
CA GLY A 9 -54.64 -73.76 24.00
C GLY A 9 -55.68 -72.63 23.98
N VAL A 10 -56.78 -72.78 24.71
CA VAL A 10 -57.83 -71.75 24.83
C VAL A 10 -57.31 -70.51 25.57
N ALA A 11 -56.54 -70.68 26.63
CA ALA A 11 -55.93 -69.57 27.37
C ALA A 11 -54.94 -68.77 26.51
N LEU A 12 -54.12 -69.45 25.69
CA LEU A 12 -53.20 -68.82 24.74
C LEU A 12 -53.94 -68.07 23.63
N ALA A 13 -55.02 -68.64 23.10
CA ALA A 13 -55.83 -67.97 22.09
C ALA A 13 -56.51 -66.70 22.63
N LEU A 14 -57.00 -66.73 23.86
CA LEU A 14 -57.56 -65.56 24.54
C LEU A 14 -56.49 -64.50 24.82
N ALA A 15 -55.30 -64.90 25.29
CA ALA A 15 -54.20 -63.99 25.53
C ALA A 15 -53.73 -63.29 24.24
N LEU A 16 -53.64 -64.04 23.13
CA LEU A 16 -53.32 -63.49 21.81
C LEU A 16 -54.43 -62.57 21.29
N GLY A 17 -55.70 -62.91 21.53
CA GLY A 17 -56.84 -62.06 21.18
C GLY A 17 -56.84 -60.73 21.94
N VAL A 18 -56.55 -60.75 23.25
CA VAL A 18 -56.44 -59.54 24.07
C VAL A 18 -55.23 -58.69 23.65
N ALA A 19 -54.09 -59.33 23.36
CA ALA A 19 -52.91 -58.62 22.86
C ALA A 19 -53.19 -57.95 21.51
N ALA A 20 -53.85 -58.63 20.58
CA ALA A 20 -54.26 -58.06 19.30
C ALA A 20 -55.24 -56.90 19.48
N LEU A 21 -56.21 -57.03 20.41
CA LEU A 21 -57.16 -55.97 20.71
C LEU A 21 -56.48 -54.73 21.31
N LEU A 22 -55.49 -54.91 22.19
CA LEU A 22 -54.69 -53.81 22.76
C LEU A 22 -53.84 -53.10 21.70
N ILE A 23 -53.31 -53.85 20.73
CA ILE A 23 -52.59 -53.27 19.58
C ILE A 23 -53.54 -52.46 18.70
N VAL A 24 -54.75 -52.97 18.41
CA VAL A 24 -55.75 -52.21 17.65
C VAL A 24 -56.22 -50.97 18.42
N LEU A 25 -56.45 -51.07 19.73
CA LEU A 25 -56.85 -49.96 20.57
C LEU A 25 -55.76 -48.86 20.65
N THR A 26 -54.48 -49.23 20.70
CA THR A 26 -53.37 -48.26 20.67
C THR A 26 -53.19 -47.62 19.29
N GLN A 27 -53.52 -48.33 18.21
CA GLN A 27 -53.52 -47.78 16.84
C GLN A 27 -54.74 -46.91 16.52
N CYS A 28 -55.87 -47.14 17.21
CA CYS A 28 -57.11 -46.38 17.05
C CYS A 28 -57.24 -45.20 18.02
N MET A 29 -56.32 -45.01 18.97
CA MET A 29 -56.29 -43.76 19.74
C MET A 29 -55.95 -42.59 18.81
N PRO A 30 -56.75 -41.51 18.80
CA PRO A 30 -56.42 -40.33 18.02
C PRO A 30 -55.07 -39.80 18.52
N LYS A 31 -54.09 -39.79 17.61
CA LYS A 31 -52.77 -39.19 17.84
C LYS A 31 -53.02 -37.79 18.43
N PRO A 32 -52.42 -37.40 19.57
CA PRO A 32 -52.59 -36.06 20.09
C PRO A 32 -52.30 -35.09 18.96
N ALA A 33 -53.25 -34.19 18.69
CA ALA A 33 -53.13 -33.22 17.62
C ALA A 33 -51.75 -32.56 17.76
N ALA A 34 -50.92 -32.67 16.72
CA ALA A 34 -49.63 -32.01 16.70
C ALA A 34 -49.89 -30.53 17.02
N GLU A 35 -49.35 -30.09 18.16
CA GLU A 35 -49.42 -28.70 18.59
C GLU A 35 -48.99 -27.84 17.40
N ALA A 36 -49.87 -26.93 16.96
CA ALA A 36 -49.57 -26.08 15.80
C ALA A 36 -48.19 -25.43 16.01
N PRO A 37 -47.27 -25.45 15.03
CA PRO A 37 -45.94 -24.88 15.22
C PRO A 37 -46.09 -23.45 15.72
N GLN A 38 -45.60 -23.16 16.93
CA GLN A 38 -45.65 -21.79 17.44
C GLN A 38 -44.98 -20.87 16.41
N PRO A 39 -45.59 -19.72 16.06
CA PRO A 39 -45.02 -18.81 15.09
C PRO A 39 -43.59 -18.44 15.53
N GLN A 40 -42.60 -18.83 14.73
CA GLN A 40 -41.20 -18.58 15.04
C GLN A 40 -40.98 -17.07 15.13
N LYS A 41 -40.54 -16.58 16.30
CA LYS A 41 -40.24 -15.16 16.51
C LYS A 41 -39.22 -14.70 15.47
N PRO A 42 -39.48 -13.58 14.76
CA PRO A 42 -38.50 -13.00 13.84
C PRO A 42 -37.18 -12.71 14.54
N LYS A 43 -36.08 -12.95 13.84
CA LYS A 43 -34.72 -12.83 14.37
C LYS A 43 -34.00 -11.63 13.76
N ILE A 44 -33.38 -10.82 14.60
CA ILE A 44 -32.34 -9.88 14.21
C ILE A 44 -31.00 -10.57 14.50
N VAL A 45 -30.18 -10.76 13.47
CA VAL A 45 -28.93 -11.52 13.59
C VAL A 45 -27.75 -10.57 13.72
N LEU A 46 -26.97 -10.73 14.80
CA LEU A 46 -25.72 -10.03 15.00
C LEU A 46 -24.59 -10.74 14.25
N VAL A 47 -23.87 -9.99 13.42
CA VAL A 47 -22.82 -10.49 12.54
C VAL A 47 -21.50 -9.81 12.94
N PRO A 48 -20.66 -10.46 13.75
CA PRO A 48 -19.35 -9.92 14.10
C PRO A 48 -18.42 -9.87 12.88
N VAL A 49 -17.80 -8.70 12.70
CA VAL A 49 -16.74 -8.42 11.73
C VAL A 49 -15.55 -7.83 12.50
N ASP A 50 -14.93 -8.68 13.32
CA ASP A 50 -13.88 -8.36 14.27
C ASP A 50 -12.54 -9.00 13.88
N PHE A 51 -12.20 -8.97 12.59
CA PHE A 51 -10.99 -9.58 12.05
C PHE A 51 -10.49 -8.82 10.83
N VAL A 52 -9.22 -9.03 10.46
CA VAL A 52 -8.67 -8.57 9.17
C VAL A 52 -9.41 -9.31 8.05
N LEU A 53 -10.01 -8.58 7.11
CA LEU A 53 -10.82 -9.13 6.02
C LEU A 53 -9.96 -9.91 5.03
N GLN A 54 -9.72 -11.16 5.35
CA GLN A 54 -8.95 -12.10 4.53
C GLN A 54 -9.63 -13.47 4.50
N SER A 55 -9.39 -14.23 3.45
CA SER A 55 -9.75 -15.64 3.39
C SER A 55 -8.84 -16.48 4.31
N PRO A 56 -9.37 -17.56 4.94
CA PRO A 56 -10.68 -18.16 4.70
C PRO A 56 -11.84 -17.53 5.50
N GLN A 57 -11.59 -16.62 6.44
CA GLN A 57 -12.61 -16.09 7.36
C GLN A 57 -13.74 -15.38 6.61
N VAL A 58 -13.40 -14.56 5.62
CA VAL A 58 -14.40 -13.90 4.77
C VAL A 58 -15.24 -14.91 3.99
N GLY A 59 -14.63 -15.93 3.38
CA GLY A 59 -15.37 -16.97 2.66
C GLY A 59 -16.35 -17.72 3.56
N GLN A 60 -15.97 -18.03 4.80
CA GLN A 60 -16.86 -18.66 5.78
C GLN A 60 -18.02 -17.74 6.17
N LEU A 61 -17.75 -16.45 6.39
CA LEU A 61 -18.78 -15.46 6.70
C LEU A 61 -19.76 -15.28 5.54
N VAL A 62 -19.27 -15.15 4.30
CA VAL A 62 -20.10 -15.06 3.10
C VAL A 62 -20.98 -16.31 2.94
N SER A 63 -20.45 -17.51 3.20
CA SER A 63 -21.23 -18.75 3.19
C SER A 63 -22.36 -18.73 4.24
N ALA A 64 -22.05 -18.30 5.47
CA ALA A 64 -23.05 -18.19 6.53
C ALA A 64 -24.14 -17.14 6.18
N LEU A 65 -23.74 -15.98 5.68
CA LEU A 65 -24.64 -14.91 5.25
C LEU A 65 -25.58 -15.36 4.12
N THR A 66 -25.06 -16.12 3.16
CA THR A 66 -25.86 -16.69 2.05
C THR A 66 -26.94 -17.64 2.56
N LYS A 67 -26.61 -18.47 3.56
CA LYS A 67 -27.60 -19.35 4.22
C LYS A 67 -28.66 -18.55 4.97
N LEU A 68 -28.26 -17.50 5.70
CA LEU A 68 -29.20 -16.62 6.42
C LEU A 68 -30.12 -15.85 5.47
N ALA A 69 -29.64 -15.49 4.28
CA ALA A 69 -30.42 -14.78 3.28
C ALA A 69 -31.67 -15.56 2.86
N GLN A 70 -31.60 -16.90 2.87
CA GLN A 70 -32.68 -17.80 2.46
C GLN A 70 -33.68 -18.11 3.60
N ARG A 71 -33.41 -17.65 4.82
CA ARG A 71 -34.24 -17.95 6.00
C ARG A 71 -35.37 -16.94 6.17
N ASN A 72 -36.60 -17.43 6.30
CA ASN A 72 -37.78 -16.58 6.53
C ASN A 72 -37.88 -16.09 7.98
N ASP A 73 -37.28 -16.79 8.94
CA ASP A 73 -37.26 -16.38 10.34
C ASP A 73 -36.25 -15.26 10.63
N VAL A 74 -35.41 -14.87 9.66
CA VAL A 74 -34.44 -13.77 9.79
C VAL A 74 -35.06 -12.49 9.21
N ALA A 75 -35.30 -11.50 10.07
CA ALA A 75 -35.86 -10.21 9.69
C ALA A 75 -34.80 -9.21 9.22
N GLY A 76 -33.62 -9.21 9.85
CA GLY A 76 -32.54 -8.27 9.54
C GLY A 76 -31.20 -8.67 10.14
N LEU A 77 -30.16 -7.96 9.73
CA LEU A 77 -28.76 -8.20 10.09
C LEU A 77 -28.14 -6.95 10.72
N VAL A 78 -27.45 -7.10 11.84
CA VAL A 78 -26.64 -6.01 12.43
C VAL A 78 -25.17 -6.42 12.37
N LEU A 79 -24.40 -5.76 11.51
CA LEU A 79 -22.95 -5.94 11.40
C LEU A 79 -22.29 -5.26 12.60
N VAL A 80 -21.59 -6.01 13.43
CA VAL A 80 -20.83 -5.48 14.58
C VAL A 80 -19.36 -5.42 14.17
N ILE A 81 -18.88 -4.23 13.81
CA ILE A 81 -17.63 -4.03 13.10
C ILE A 81 -16.54 -3.51 14.04
N ASN A 82 -15.42 -4.22 14.04
CA ASN A 82 -14.19 -3.82 14.71
C ASN A 82 -12.97 -4.33 13.93
N SER A 83 -12.70 -3.72 12.77
CA SER A 83 -11.74 -4.24 11.79
C SER A 83 -10.94 -3.11 11.13
N PRO A 84 -9.62 -3.34 10.87
CA PRO A 84 -8.78 -2.43 10.10
C PRO A 84 -8.96 -2.56 8.57
N GLY A 85 -9.83 -3.47 8.11
CA GLY A 85 -9.96 -3.81 6.69
C GLY A 85 -9.20 -5.08 6.32
N GLY A 86 -8.75 -5.21 5.08
CA GLY A 86 -8.06 -6.41 4.59
C GLY A 86 -7.77 -6.41 3.09
N THR A 87 -7.85 -7.58 2.45
CA THR A 87 -7.58 -7.71 1.01
C THR A 87 -8.70 -7.04 0.20
N VAL A 88 -8.37 -6.55 -0.99
CA VAL A 88 -9.36 -5.93 -1.90
C VAL A 88 -10.44 -6.96 -2.27
N SER A 89 -10.04 -8.15 -2.70
CA SER A 89 -10.96 -9.20 -3.16
C SER A 89 -11.90 -9.71 -2.07
N ASP A 90 -11.39 -9.93 -0.85
CA ASP A 90 -12.24 -10.40 0.26
C ASP A 90 -13.22 -9.31 0.72
N THR A 91 -12.77 -8.05 0.74
CA THR A 91 -13.66 -6.91 1.04
C THR A 91 -14.81 -6.82 0.03
N GLU A 92 -14.50 -6.88 -1.27
CA GLU A 92 -15.49 -6.81 -2.36
C GLU A 92 -16.45 -8.02 -2.33
N ALA A 93 -15.95 -9.22 -2.01
CA ALA A 93 -16.77 -10.41 -1.88
C ALA A 93 -17.79 -10.27 -0.74
N LEU A 94 -17.36 -9.78 0.43
CA LEU A 94 -18.26 -9.54 1.57
C LEU A 94 -19.25 -8.41 1.29
N TYR A 95 -18.80 -7.29 0.73
CA TYR A 95 -19.64 -6.18 0.32
C TYR A 95 -20.73 -6.62 -0.67
N THR A 96 -20.35 -7.34 -1.73
CA THR A 96 -21.28 -7.83 -2.76
C THR A 96 -22.29 -8.83 -2.19
N ALA A 97 -21.83 -9.75 -1.32
CA ALA A 97 -22.73 -10.69 -0.65
C ALA A 97 -23.79 -9.96 0.18
N LEU A 98 -23.39 -8.96 0.98
CA LEU A 98 -24.32 -8.16 1.79
C LEU A 98 -25.30 -7.36 0.94
N ARG A 99 -24.84 -6.77 -0.17
CA ARG A 99 -25.69 -6.06 -1.13
C ARG A 99 -26.72 -6.97 -1.80
N GLY A 100 -26.41 -8.25 -1.98
CA GLY A 100 -27.32 -9.26 -2.51
C GLY A 100 -28.40 -9.74 -1.52
N ILE A 101 -28.26 -9.43 -0.23
CA ILE A 101 -29.23 -9.85 0.80
C ILE A 101 -30.40 -8.85 0.85
N ASN A 102 -31.59 -9.34 0.48
CA ASN A 102 -32.83 -8.57 0.54
C ASN A 102 -33.47 -8.61 1.94
N LYS A 103 -32.72 -8.17 2.94
CA LYS A 103 -33.16 -7.99 4.34
C LYS A 103 -32.56 -6.69 4.88
N THR A 104 -33.16 -6.05 5.87
CA THR A 104 -32.60 -4.80 6.45
C THR A 104 -31.25 -5.09 7.11
N LYS A 105 -30.23 -4.27 6.83
CA LYS A 105 -28.86 -4.40 7.34
C LYS A 105 -28.42 -3.10 8.00
N TYR A 106 -28.11 -3.12 9.29
CA TYR A 106 -27.44 -2.00 9.94
C TYR A 106 -25.99 -2.37 10.26
N ALA A 107 -25.13 -1.39 10.40
CA ALA A 107 -23.76 -1.55 10.88
C ALA A 107 -23.57 -0.79 12.19
N VAL A 108 -22.77 -1.35 13.10
CA VAL A 108 -22.38 -0.73 14.37
C VAL A 108 -20.88 -0.88 14.53
N VAL A 109 -20.19 0.25 14.59
CA VAL A 109 -18.74 0.30 14.81
C VAL A 109 -18.47 0.35 16.31
N THR A 110 -17.72 -0.63 16.82
CA THR A 110 -17.41 -0.78 18.26
C THR A 110 -15.94 -0.54 18.60
N GLY A 111 -15.19 0.05 17.67
CA GLY A 111 -13.81 0.51 17.87
C GLY A 111 -13.25 1.09 16.59
N LEU A 112 -13.12 0.26 15.55
CA LEU A 112 -12.61 0.67 14.24
C LEU A 112 -13.45 0.07 13.10
N ALA A 113 -13.83 0.89 12.13
CA ALA A 113 -14.20 0.44 10.80
C ALA A 113 -13.37 1.24 9.79
N ALA A 114 -12.16 0.76 9.53
CA ALA A 114 -11.22 1.43 8.64
C ALA A 114 -11.04 0.65 7.33
N SER A 115 -10.87 1.40 6.25
CA SER A 115 -10.60 0.89 4.91
C SER A 115 -11.63 -0.17 4.49
N GLY A 116 -11.24 -1.42 4.22
CA GLY A 116 -12.18 -2.45 3.78
C GLY A 116 -13.35 -2.69 4.74
N ALA A 117 -13.15 -2.46 6.05
CA ALA A 117 -14.23 -2.58 7.02
C ALA A 117 -15.28 -1.45 6.86
N TYR A 118 -14.85 -0.23 6.54
CA TYR A 118 -15.78 0.85 6.20
C TYR A 118 -16.46 0.62 4.85
N TYR A 119 -15.75 0.06 3.87
CA TYR A 119 -16.33 -0.39 2.60
C TYR A 119 -17.50 -1.36 2.88
N VAL A 120 -17.28 -2.38 3.71
CA VAL A 120 -18.34 -3.32 4.09
C VAL A 120 -19.48 -2.62 4.85
N ALA A 121 -19.17 -1.67 5.74
CA ALA A 121 -20.17 -0.91 6.49
C ALA A 121 -21.14 -0.13 5.59
N VAL A 122 -20.66 0.44 4.47
CA VAL A 122 -21.52 1.21 3.54
C VAL A 122 -22.48 0.35 2.72
N ALA A 123 -22.42 -0.98 2.83
CA ALA A 123 -23.47 -1.87 2.33
C ALA A 123 -24.77 -1.79 3.15
N ALA A 124 -24.69 -1.32 4.41
CA ALA A 124 -25.81 -1.21 5.34
C ALA A 124 -26.66 0.05 5.10
N GLU A 125 -27.96 -0.04 5.37
CA GLU A 125 -28.88 1.11 5.24
C GLU A 125 -28.66 2.18 6.33
N ARG A 126 -28.20 1.77 7.52
CA ARG A 126 -27.80 2.66 8.62
C ARG A 126 -26.48 2.22 9.24
N ILE A 127 -25.64 3.19 9.60
CA ILE A 127 -24.34 2.99 10.26
C ILE A 127 -24.34 3.74 11.58
N TYR A 128 -24.04 3.01 12.65
CA TYR A 128 -23.86 3.51 14.00
C TYR A 128 -22.39 3.41 14.38
N ALA A 129 -21.95 4.27 15.30
CA ALA A 129 -20.63 4.15 15.92
C ALA A 129 -20.71 4.50 17.40
N THR A 130 -19.98 3.76 18.24
CA THR A 130 -19.83 4.16 19.65
C THR A 130 -19.01 5.46 19.76
N PRO A 131 -19.13 6.27 20.83
CA PRO A 131 -18.51 7.59 20.91
C PRO A 131 -17.00 7.63 20.62
N SER A 132 -16.26 6.62 21.08
CA SER A 132 -14.80 6.53 20.90
C SER A 132 -14.37 5.74 19.66
N SER A 133 -15.32 5.41 18.76
CA SER A 133 -15.02 4.67 17.54
C SER A 133 -14.44 5.56 16.44
N TRP A 134 -13.73 4.90 15.53
CA TRP A 134 -13.10 5.51 14.36
C TRP A 134 -13.61 4.86 13.08
N VAL A 135 -13.85 5.66 12.05
CA VAL A 135 -14.26 5.19 10.72
C VAL A 135 -13.46 5.88 9.62
N GLY A 136 -13.54 5.38 8.39
CA GLY A 136 -12.91 6.00 7.22
C GLY A 136 -11.71 5.19 6.74
N SER A 137 -10.56 5.83 6.56
CA SER A 137 -9.40 5.26 5.85
C SER A 137 -9.78 4.79 4.44
N VAL A 138 -10.59 5.61 3.74
CA VAL A 138 -11.03 5.37 2.36
C VAL A 138 -9.83 5.52 1.44
N GLY A 139 -9.23 4.39 1.05
CA GLY A 139 -7.97 4.38 0.31
C GLY A 139 -7.44 2.96 0.11
N VAL A 140 -6.40 2.85 -0.69
CA VAL A 140 -5.74 1.59 -1.05
C VAL A 140 -4.27 1.70 -0.71
N ILE A 141 -3.73 0.66 -0.08
CA ILE A 141 -2.29 0.45 -0.02
C ILE A 141 -1.90 -0.66 -0.97
N ALA A 142 -0.77 -0.51 -1.64
CA ALA A 142 -0.23 -1.56 -2.47
C ALA A 142 1.23 -1.80 -2.12
N VAL A 143 1.64 -3.06 -2.10
CA VAL A 143 3.02 -3.45 -1.85
C VAL A 143 3.57 -4.00 -3.14
N LEU A 144 4.50 -3.27 -3.73
CA LEU A 144 5.16 -3.66 -4.95
C LEU A 144 6.66 -3.68 -4.69
N TRP A 145 7.35 -4.65 -5.27
CA TRP A 145 8.80 -4.60 -5.44
C TRP A 145 9.09 -4.28 -6.90
N PRO A 146 9.22 -2.99 -7.27
CA PRO A 146 9.50 -2.63 -8.64
C PRO A 146 10.74 -3.33 -9.18
N GLU A 147 11.69 -3.66 -8.31
CA GLU A 147 12.91 -4.39 -8.67
C GLU A 147 12.60 -5.75 -9.29
N GLU A 148 11.51 -6.43 -8.91
CA GLU A 148 11.11 -7.67 -9.55
C GLU A 148 10.77 -7.48 -11.02
N TYR A 149 10.25 -6.30 -11.42
CA TYR A 149 10.06 -5.91 -12.84
C TYR A 149 11.35 -5.39 -13.49
N LEU A 150 12.42 -5.21 -12.73
CA LEU A 150 13.73 -4.72 -13.18
C LEU A 150 14.76 -5.84 -13.36
N TYR A 151 14.49 -7.05 -12.87
CA TYR A 151 15.34 -8.23 -13.09
C TYR A 151 14.79 -9.06 -14.24
N ASP A 152 15.69 -9.68 -15.02
CA ASP A 152 15.28 -10.68 -15.99
C ASP A 152 14.54 -11.82 -15.27
N ILE A 153 13.45 -12.26 -15.88
CA ILE A 153 12.79 -13.52 -15.50
C ILE A 153 13.89 -14.59 -15.44
N PRO A 154 13.95 -15.42 -14.38
CA PRO A 154 14.94 -16.49 -14.29
C PRO A 154 15.01 -17.28 -15.60
N ASP A 155 16.22 -17.58 -16.07
CA ASP A 155 16.53 -18.19 -17.37
C ASP A 155 15.95 -19.59 -17.60
N TYR A 156 15.38 -20.20 -16.56
CA TYR A 156 14.61 -21.45 -16.61
C TYR A 156 13.09 -21.26 -16.72
N ILE A 157 12.59 -20.02 -16.77
CA ILE A 157 11.15 -19.71 -16.88
C ILE A 157 10.86 -19.11 -18.25
N TYR A 158 10.14 -19.88 -19.06
CA TYR A 158 9.71 -19.49 -20.40
C TYR A 158 8.22 -19.11 -20.37
N THR A 159 7.86 -17.99 -20.99
CA THR A 159 6.47 -17.53 -21.04
C THR A 159 6.00 -17.30 -22.48
N THR A 160 4.70 -17.48 -22.71
CA THR A 160 4.08 -17.30 -24.03
C THR A 160 3.67 -15.85 -24.32
N GLY A 161 3.98 -14.90 -23.43
CA GLY A 161 3.66 -13.48 -23.62
C GLY A 161 4.29 -12.57 -22.57
N PRO A 162 4.55 -11.29 -22.91
CA PRO A 162 5.36 -10.37 -22.10
C PRO A 162 4.76 -10.07 -20.71
N LEU A 163 3.45 -10.23 -20.54
CA LEU A 163 2.75 -9.99 -19.26
C LEU A 163 2.49 -11.28 -18.47
N LYS A 164 2.82 -12.46 -19.01
CA LYS A 164 2.43 -13.76 -18.42
C LYS A 164 3.05 -14.00 -17.05
N TYR A 165 4.27 -13.52 -16.81
CA TYR A 165 5.00 -13.77 -15.56
C TYR A 165 4.48 -12.90 -14.40
N TYR A 166 4.36 -11.58 -14.63
CA TYR A 166 3.90 -10.64 -13.61
C TYR A 166 2.37 -10.41 -13.62
N GLY A 167 1.68 -10.97 -14.62
CA GLY A 167 0.24 -10.79 -14.87
C GLY A 167 -0.13 -9.45 -15.50
N ARG A 168 0.81 -8.49 -15.56
CA ARG A 168 0.56 -7.10 -15.96
C ARG A 168 1.85 -6.30 -16.13
N ASP A 169 1.71 -5.11 -16.68
CA ASP A 169 2.76 -4.11 -16.78
C ASP A 169 2.87 -3.25 -15.48
N LEU A 170 4.07 -2.72 -15.20
CA LEU A 170 4.35 -1.92 -14.01
C LEU A 170 3.55 -0.60 -13.98
N THR A 171 3.42 0.08 -15.12
CA THR A 171 2.61 1.30 -15.22
C THR A 171 1.13 0.99 -15.04
N ASP A 172 0.66 -0.11 -15.63
CA ASP A 172 -0.70 -0.58 -15.44
C ASP A 172 -1.02 -0.94 -13.99
N TYR A 173 -0.03 -1.44 -13.23
CA TYR A 173 -0.19 -1.67 -11.79
C TYR A 173 -0.56 -0.38 -11.05
N TYR A 174 0.13 0.73 -11.33
CA TYR A 174 -0.18 2.02 -10.70
C TYR A 174 -1.56 2.54 -11.11
N ASN A 175 -1.96 2.35 -12.37
CA ASN A 175 -3.30 2.72 -12.83
C ASN A 175 -4.39 1.90 -12.13
N ASP A 176 -4.13 0.63 -11.86
CA ASP A 176 -5.11 -0.23 -11.18
C ASP A 176 -5.26 0.08 -9.69
N ILE A 177 -4.20 0.49 -9.00
CA ILE A 177 -4.34 1.01 -7.62
C ILE A 177 -5.36 2.15 -7.59
N GLU A 178 -5.27 3.07 -8.57
CA GLU A 178 -6.20 4.19 -8.66
C GLU A 178 -7.61 3.75 -9.00
N ARG A 179 -7.78 2.79 -9.93
CA ARG A 179 -9.10 2.22 -10.24
C ARG A 179 -9.74 1.55 -9.03
N VAL A 180 -8.97 0.78 -8.27
CA VAL A 180 -9.42 0.13 -7.03
C VAL A 180 -9.80 1.21 -5.99
N ARG A 181 -9.01 2.28 -5.86
CA ARG A 181 -9.36 3.41 -4.98
C ARG A 181 -10.68 4.07 -5.40
N LEU A 182 -10.88 4.29 -6.70
CA LEU A 182 -12.10 4.90 -7.25
C LEU A 182 -13.34 4.02 -6.99
N ASN A 183 -13.23 2.69 -7.12
CA ASN A 183 -14.32 1.78 -6.77
C ASN A 183 -14.76 1.95 -5.30
N PHE A 184 -13.82 2.13 -4.38
CA PHE A 184 -14.14 2.37 -2.98
C PHE A 184 -14.84 3.73 -2.78
N VAL A 185 -14.33 4.80 -3.39
CA VAL A 185 -15.02 6.10 -3.33
C VAL A 185 -16.45 6.00 -3.87
N GLU A 186 -16.64 5.32 -5.00
CA GLU A 186 -17.97 5.09 -5.58
C GLU A 186 -18.89 4.31 -4.64
N ALA A 187 -18.39 3.25 -3.99
CA ALA A 187 -19.16 2.49 -3.01
C ALA A 187 -19.60 3.35 -1.82
N VAL A 188 -18.74 4.23 -1.33
CA VAL A 188 -19.08 5.18 -0.25
C VAL A 188 -20.14 6.17 -0.72
N LEU A 189 -19.95 6.82 -1.87
CA LEU A 189 -20.89 7.80 -2.40
C LEU A 189 -22.26 7.17 -2.67
N ARG A 190 -22.30 5.93 -3.18
CA ARG A 190 -23.52 5.18 -3.43
C ARG A 190 -24.20 4.72 -2.13
N GLY A 191 -23.46 4.15 -1.19
CA GLY A 191 -23.99 3.67 0.09
C GLY A 191 -24.46 4.80 1.01
N ARG A 192 -23.86 5.98 0.88
CA ARG A 192 -24.17 7.19 1.66
C ARG A 192 -24.88 8.27 0.83
N ALA A 193 -25.52 7.89 -0.28
CA ALA A 193 -26.20 8.84 -1.18
C ALA A 193 -27.17 9.75 -0.41
N GLY A 194 -27.06 11.07 -0.63
CA GLY A 194 -27.86 12.09 0.05
C GLY A 194 -27.51 12.32 1.53
N ARG A 195 -26.54 11.61 2.10
CA ARG A 195 -26.12 11.74 3.50
C ARG A 195 -24.77 12.41 3.70
N ILE A 196 -23.87 12.33 2.70
CA ILE A 196 -22.56 12.98 2.75
C ILE A 196 -22.75 14.50 2.82
N LYS A 197 -22.17 15.14 3.85
CA LYS A 197 -22.26 16.58 4.15
C LYS A 197 -20.93 17.31 3.99
N THR A 198 -19.86 16.59 3.69
CA THR A 198 -18.52 17.11 3.46
C THR A 198 -18.21 17.13 1.97
N ASP A 199 -17.17 17.88 1.58
CA ASP A 199 -16.56 17.76 0.27
C ASP A 199 -16.01 16.33 0.07
N PRO A 200 -16.40 15.60 -1.00
CA PRO A 200 -15.85 14.29 -1.33
C PRO A 200 -14.32 14.26 -1.46
N ALA A 201 -13.66 15.40 -1.72
CA ALA A 201 -12.20 15.51 -1.74
C ALA A 201 -11.55 15.06 -0.42
N VAL A 202 -12.28 15.08 0.70
CA VAL A 202 -11.76 14.57 1.99
C VAL A 202 -11.33 13.10 1.92
N PHE A 203 -11.92 12.30 1.02
CA PHE A 203 -11.55 10.89 0.83
C PHE A 203 -10.14 10.74 0.23
N GLU A 204 -9.58 11.77 -0.39
CA GLU A 204 -8.18 11.78 -0.87
C GLU A 204 -7.17 11.58 0.26
N THR A 205 -7.51 12.06 1.46
CA THR A 205 -6.59 12.03 2.60
C THR A 205 -6.39 10.61 3.13
N ALA A 206 -7.29 9.67 2.81
CA ALA A 206 -7.37 8.36 3.44
C ALA A 206 -7.32 8.43 4.98
N ALA A 207 -7.82 9.52 5.57
CA ALA A 207 -7.80 9.73 7.01
C ALA A 207 -8.87 8.89 7.73
N VAL A 208 -8.64 8.66 9.02
CA VAL A 208 -9.65 8.14 9.95
C VAL A 208 -10.30 9.31 10.69
N PHE A 209 -11.59 9.16 11.00
CA PHE A 209 -12.42 10.15 11.66
C PHE A 209 -13.05 9.56 12.91
N THR A 210 -13.10 10.34 13.98
CA THR A 210 -13.86 10.01 15.19
C THR A 210 -15.36 9.90 14.88
N ALA A 211 -16.13 9.24 15.75
CA ALA A 211 -17.58 9.11 15.57
C ALA A 211 -18.29 10.47 15.43
N ASP A 212 -17.89 11.49 16.18
CA ASP A 212 -18.45 12.84 16.07
C ASP A 212 -18.16 13.47 14.70
N GLN A 213 -16.89 13.49 14.27
CA GLN A 213 -16.50 13.98 12.94
C GLN A 213 -17.24 13.22 11.83
N ALA A 214 -17.27 11.89 11.94
CA ALA A 214 -17.94 11.03 10.96
C ALA A 214 -19.44 11.32 10.85
N ARG A 215 -20.12 11.61 11.97
CA ARG A 215 -21.54 11.99 11.97
C ARG A 215 -21.75 13.35 11.31
N GLU A 216 -20.89 14.32 11.63
CA GLU A 216 -20.93 15.66 11.03
C GLU A 216 -20.73 15.60 9.51
N MET A 217 -19.80 14.75 9.06
CA MET A 217 -19.48 14.52 7.65
C MET A 217 -20.52 13.65 6.92
N GLY A 218 -21.41 12.96 7.65
CA GLY A 218 -22.41 12.05 7.07
C GLY A 218 -21.90 10.63 6.77
N LEU A 219 -20.71 10.29 7.26
CA LEU A 219 -20.10 8.96 7.15
C LEU A 219 -20.80 7.91 8.03
N ILE A 220 -21.45 8.34 9.10
CA ILE A 220 -22.35 7.53 9.93
C ILE A 220 -23.68 8.26 10.12
N ASP A 221 -24.71 7.54 10.57
CA ASP A 221 -26.05 8.09 10.80
C ASP A 221 -26.27 8.50 12.24
N LYS A 222 -25.75 7.72 13.19
CA LYS A 222 -26.02 7.93 14.63
C LYS A 222 -24.84 7.48 15.48
N ILE A 223 -24.57 8.22 16.55
CA ILE A 223 -23.67 7.77 17.61
C ILE A 223 -24.51 6.90 18.54
N GLY A 224 -24.13 5.63 18.71
CA GLY A 224 -24.90 4.62 19.41
C GLY A 224 -24.29 3.23 19.31
N GLY A 225 -24.76 2.31 20.14
CA GLY A 225 -24.28 0.94 20.22
C GLY A 225 -25.18 -0.07 19.52
N VAL A 226 -24.92 -1.35 19.80
CA VAL A 226 -25.66 -2.48 19.22
C VAL A 226 -27.14 -2.45 19.58
N PHE A 227 -27.47 -2.14 20.83
CA PHE A 227 -28.86 -2.06 21.29
C PHE A 227 -29.63 -0.94 20.60
N ASP A 228 -29.02 0.24 20.41
CA ASP A 228 -29.64 1.34 19.67
C ASP A 228 -30.00 0.93 18.23
N ALA A 229 -29.07 0.26 17.54
CA ALA A 229 -29.28 -0.21 16.17
C ALA A 229 -30.36 -1.30 16.07
N VAL A 230 -30.36 -2.25 17.01
CA VAL A 230 -31.38 -3.31 17.08
C VAL A 230 -32.77 -2.71 17.33
N ASP A 231 -32.88 -1.79 18.29
CA ASP A 231 -34.16 -1.17 18.63
C ASP A 231 -34.70 -0.32 17.48
N ASP A 232 -33.84 0.46 16.82
CA ASP A 232 -34.24 1.27 15.67
C ASP A 232 -34.62 0.39 14.46
N MET A 233 -33.97 -0.77 14.28
CA MET A 233 -34.33 -1.74 13.25
C MET A 233 -35.67 -2.42 13.54
N ALA A 234 -35.88 -2.86 14.78
CA ALA A 234 -37.13 -3.49 15.20
C ALA A 234 -38.32 -2.54 15.02
N LYS A 235 -38.14 -1.25 15.36
CA LYS A 235 -39.15 -0.20 15.12
C LYS A 235 -39.42 -0.01 13.63
N GLU A 236 -38.38 0.10 12.80
CA GLU A 236 -38.53 0.24 11.34
C GLU A 236 -39.29 -0.94 10.71
N LEU A 237 -39.04 -2.15 11.20
CA LEU A 237 -39.68 -3.37 10.72
C LEU A 237 -41.02 -3.69 11.40
N GLY A 238 -41.49 -2.84 12.32
CA GLY A 238 -42.74 -3.04 13.06
C GLY A 238 -42.75 -4.29 13.96
N LEU A 239 -41.58 -4.76 14.41
CA LEU A 239 -41.44 -5.97 15.21
C LEU A 239 -41.77 -5.71 16.69
N LYS A 240 -42.89 -6.25 17.16
CA LYS A 240 -43.28 -6.20 18.59
C LYS A 240 -42.66 -7.30 19.44
N GLN A 241 -42.39 -8.46 18.82
CA GLN A 241 -41.71 -9.59 19.43
C GLN A 241 -40.64 -10.08 18.47
N TYR A 242 -39.40 -10.12 18.93
CA TYR A 242 -38.25 -10.60 18.17
C TYR A 242 -37.24 -11.23 19.11
N SER A 243 -36.29 -11.97 18.56
CA SER A 243 -35.08 -12.37 19.29
C SER A 243 -33.84 -11.83 18.60
N VAL A 244 -32.82 -11.57 19.40
CA VAL A 244 -31.49 -11.16 18.94
C VAL A 244 -30.57 -12.35 19.12
N VAL A 245 -29.93 -12.80 18.04
CA VAL A 245 -29.07 -13.99 18.05
C VAL A 245 -27.77 -13.69 17.32
N TYR A 246 -26.68 -14.34 17.71
CA TYR A 246 -25.43 -14.26 16.95
C TYR A 246 -25.47 -15.17 15.72
N ILE A 247 -24.73 -14.81 14.67
CA ILE A 247 -24.64 -15.60 13.43
C ILE A 247 -24.24 -17.06 13.67
N GLY A 248 -23.39 -17.37 14.66
CA GLY A 248 -23.00 -18.74 14.98
C GLY A 248 -24.21 -19.61 15.35
N GLU A 249 -25.11 -19.09 16.17
CA GLU A 249 -26.36 -19.73 16.57
C GLU A 249 -27.36 -19.78 15.41
N ALA A 250 -27.43 -18.71 14.60
CA ALA A 250 -28.36 -18.62 13.48
C ALA A 250 -27.94 -19.48 12.27
N ALA A 251 -26.65 -19.73 12.07
CA ALA A 251 -26.11 -20.46 10.92
C ALA A 251 -25.72 -21.91 11.25
N ASN A 252 -25.96 -22.39 12.48
CA ASN A 252 -25.44 -23.67 12.99
C ASN A 252 -23.93 -23.83 12.73
N ALA A 253 -23.18 -22.74 12.89
CA ALA A 253 -21.75 -22.71 12.63
C ALA A 253 -20.99 -22.87 13.94
N SER A 254 -20.24 -23.96 14.08
CA SER A 254 -19.29 -24.20 15.16
C SER A 254 -18.02 -23.36 14.94
N ALA A 255 -18.14 -22.04 14.92
CA ALA A 255 -17.00 -21.15 14.79
C ALA A 255 -16.90 -20.25 16.02
N ARG A 256 -16.09 -20.68 16.99
CA ARG A 256 -15.42 -19.71 17.87
C ARG A 256 -14.47 -18.91 16.97
N GLN A 257 -14.86 -17.69 16.61
CA GLN A 257 -13.91 -16.73 16.06
C GLN A 257 -12.89 -16.45 17.17
N SER A 258 -11.68 -16.97 16.99
CA SER A 258 -10.51 -16.59 17.78
C SER A 258 -10.40 -15.06 17.76
N GLY A 259 -10.21 -14.43 18.92
CA GLY A 259 -10.14 -12.97 19.05
C GLY A 259 -9.25 -12.31 18.00
N ALA A 260 -9.70 -11.15 17.53
CA ALA A 260 -9.09 -10.33 16.48
C ALA A 260 -7.56 -10.23 16.57
N ALA A 261 -6.84 -10.82 15.62
CA ALA A 261 -5.49 -10.35 15.30
C ALA A 261 -5.64 -9.01 14.58
N TRP A 262 -5.51 -7.91 15.32
CA TRP A 262 -5.51 -6.54 14.77
C TRP A 262 -4.32 -6.26 13.85
N ARG A 263 -3.28 -7.06 13.99
CA ARG A 263 -2.05 -6.95 13.22
C ARG A 263 -1.88 -8.18 12.34
N VAL A 264 -1.45 -7.95 11.12
CA VAL A 264 -1.16 -9.01 10.14
C VAL A 264 0.22 -8.78 9.56
N SER A 265 1.01 -9.85 9.44
CA SER A 265 2.31 -9.75 8.78
C SER A 265 2.15 -9.51 7.29
N LEU A 266 3.03 -8.70 6.73
CA LEU A 266 3.07 -8.45 5.30
C LEU A 266 3.25 -9.77 4.55
N SER A 267 4.12 -10.66 5.05
CA SER A 267 4.34 -11.99 4.50
C SER A 267 3.03 -12.81 4.38
N GLN A 268 2.18 -12.79 5.41
CA GLN A 268 0.89 -13.46 5.39
C GLN A 268 -0.07 -12.85 4.36
N LEU A 269 -0.13 -11.52 4.27
CA LEU A 269 -0.99 -10.83 3.30
C LEU A 269 -0.53 -11.07 1.85
N LEU A 270 0.77 -11.07 1.60
CA LEU A 270 1.32 -11.36 0.28
C LEU A 270 1.00 -12.79 -0.17
N ASN A 271 0.92 -13.73 0.78
CA ASN A 271 0.53 -15.10 0.51
C ASN A 271 -0.99 -15.28 0.33
N SER A 272 -1.81 -14.29 0.71
CA SER A 272 -3.27 -14.38 0.61
C SER A 272 -3.85 -13.76 -0.66
N THR A 273 -3.05 -13.05 -1.47
CA THR A 273 -3.50 -12.48 -2.75
C THR A 273 -2.37 -12.47 -3.79
N PRO A 274 -2.65 -12.81 -5.06
CA PRO A 274 -1.68 -12.67 -6.14
C PRO A 274 -1.42 -11.20 -6.52
N PHE A 275 -2.34 -10.29 -6.16
CA PHE A 275 -2.21 -8.86 -6.39
C PHE A 275 -2.13 -8.15 -5.03
N PRO A 276 -0.95 -7.67 -4.63
CA PRO A 276 -0.72 -7.11 -3.30
C PRO A 276 -1.26 -5.69 -3.16
N MET A 277 -2.57 -5.53 -3.37
CA MET A 277 -3.36 -4.34 -3.11
C MET A 277 -4.35 -4.63 -1.99
N PHE A 278 -4.48 -3.71 -1.05
CA PHE A 278 -5.23 -3.91 0.19
C PHE A 278 -6.06 -2.67 0.53
N TYR A 279 -7.31 -2.90 0.91
CA TYR A 279 -8.10 -1.92 1.65
C TYR A 279 -7.83 -2.14 3.15
N LEU A 280 -6.63 -1.78 3.60
CA LEU A 280 -6.18 -2.00 4.97
C LEU A 280 -5.64 -0.71 5.58
N TYR A 281 -6.02 -0.44 6.83
CA TYR A 281 -5.44 0.63 7.63
C TYR A 281 -3.95 0.37 7.90
N PRO A 282 -3.01 1.26 7.49
CA PRO A 282 -1.58 0.96 7.51
C PRO A 282 -1.00 0.56 8.87
N ALA A 283 -1.55 1.06 9.99
CA ALA A 283 -1.04 0.72 11.31
C ALA A 283 -1.33 -0.73 11.75
N ALA A 284 -2.22 -1.44 11.02
CA ALA A 284 -2.47 -2.86 11.19
C ALA A 284 -1.44 -3.74 10.46
N LEU A 285 -0.65 -3.18 9.55
CA LEU A 285 0.36 -3.92 8.79
C LEU A 285 1.66 -4.05 9.58
N GLN A 286 2.09 -5.29 9.81
CA GLN A 286 3.44 -5.58 10.29
C GLN A 286 4.35 -5.79 9.09
N LEU A 287 5.27 -4.86 8.87
CA LEU A 287 6.24 -4.95 7.79
C LEU A 287 7.37 -5.90 8.16
N ASP A 288 7.34 -7.12 7.62
CA ASP A 288 8.52 -7.98 7.56
C ASP A 288 9.34 -7.54 6.35
N VAL A 289 10.33 -6.68 6.56
CA VAL A 289 11.16 -6.25 5.44
C VAL A 289 12.12 -7.35 5.09
N ARG A 290 11.98 -7.87 3.86
CA ARG A 290 13.03 -8.67 3.23
C ARG A 290 14.34 -7.89 3.33
N THR A 291 15.28 -8.42 4.10
CA THR A 291 16.70 -8.02 4.12
C THR A 291 17.41 -8.35 2.81
N ASP A 292 16.67 -8.91 1.85
CA ASP A 292 17.22 -9.68 0.75
C ASP A 292 17.11 -8.85 -0.52
N GLY A 293 18.16 -8.07 -0.80
CA GLY A 293 18.21 -7.30 -2.04
C GLY A 293 19.45 -6.45 -2.30
N ARG A 294 20.45 -6.40 -1.41
CA ARG A 294 21.76 -5.81 -1.74
C ARG A 294 22.57 -6.77 -2.61
N ARG A 295 22.16 -6.98 -3.87
CA ARG A 295 23.10 -7.46 -4.89
C ARG A 295 23.80 -6.25 -5.46
N ASN A 296 24.89 -5.83 -4.80
CA ASN A 296 25.75 -4.78 -5.30
C ASN A 296 26.18 -5.15 -6.73
N ALA A 297 25.98 -4.23 -7.68
CA ALA A 297 26.60 -4.39 -8.99
C ALA A 297 28.11 -4.51 -8.79
N THR A 298 28.73 -5.59 -9.29
CA THR A 298 30.19 -5.73 -9.25
C THR A 298 30.79 -4.63 -10.12
N LEU A 299 31.40 -3.65 -9.49
CA LEU A 299 32.11 -2.54 -10.12
C LEU A 299 33.58 -2.59 -9.70
N PRO A 300 34.52 -2.23 -10.59
CA PRO A 300 35.91 -2.07 -10.18
C PRO A 300 36.00 -0.97 -9.13
N THR A 301 36.83 -1.17 -8.11
CA THR A 301 37.09 -0.20 -7.03
C THR A 301 38.43 0.51 -7.18
N TYR A 302 39.20 0.14 -8.20
CA TYR A 302 40.52 0.69 -8.49
C TYR A 302 40.51 1.48 -9.81
N PRO A 303 41.33 2.53 -9.93
CA PRO A 303 41.51 3.24 -11.19
C PRO A 303 41.94 2.30 -12.30
N THR A 304 41.40 2.52 -13.49
CA THR A 304 41.88 1.89 -14.72
C THR A 304 42.81 2.84 -15.47
N ASP A 305 43.56 2.35 -16.44
CA ASP A 305 44.37 3.19 -17.35
C ASP A 305 43.51 4.13 -18.24
N ARG A 306 42.19 3.96 -18.20
CA ARG A 306 41.21 4.80 -18.91
C ARG A 306 40.63 5.89 -17.99
N PRO A 307 40.28 7.07 -18.54
CA PRO A 307 39.58 8.10 -17.78
C PRO A 307 38.26 7.56 -17.20
N TYR A 308 38.01 7.85 -15.92
CA TYR A 308 36.90 7.27 -15.19
C TYR A 308 35.97 8.31 -14.55
N VAL A 309 34.77 7.82 -14.27
CA VAL A 309 33.75 8.48 -13.44
C VAL A 309 33.60 7.65 -12.19
N VAL A 310 33.56 8.31 -11.04
CA VAL A 310 33.39 7.66 -9.74
C VAL A 310 31.89 7.54 -9.47
N LEU A 311 31.43 6.34 -9.13
CA LEU A 311 30.15 6.13 -8.47
C LEU A 311 30.40 6.06 -6.97
N ASP A 312 29.78 6.96 -6.22
CA ASP A 312 29.81 6.85 -4.76
C ASP A 312 29.04 5.60 -4.33
N MET A 313 29.66 4.78 -3.49
CA MET A 313 29.04 3.68 -2.76
C MET A 313 29.38 3.73 -1.26
N ALA A 314 30.14 4.73 -0.83
CA ALA A 314 30.64 4.86 0.53
C ALA A 314 29.53 5.22 1.53
N HIS A 315 28.47 5.88 1.07
CA HIS A 315 27.39 6.42 1.90
C HIS A 315 26.12 5.55 1.87
N GLY A 316 26.28 4.23 1.68
CA GLY A 316 25.16 3.29 1.67
C GLY A 316 24.16 3.53 0.54
N ASN A 317 24.63 4.11 -0.57
CA ASN A 317 23.83 4.57 -1.69
C ASN A 317 22.84 3.52 -2.21
N MET A 318 21.57 3.90 -2.33
CA MET A 318 20.53 3.07 -2.94
C MET A 318 20.51 3.29 -4.46
N VAL A 319 21.43 2.61 -5.14
CA VAL A 319 21.61 2.73 -6.60
C VAL A 319 20.86 1.60 -7.31
N PRO A 320 19.84 1.90 -8.15
CA PRO A 320 19.22 0.87 -8.97
C PRO A 320 20.25 0.25 -9.92
N ARG A 321 20.37 -1.10 -9.94
CA ARG A 321 21.29 -1.80 -10.84
C ARG A 321 21.08 -1.40 -12.31
N SER A 322 19.83 -1.30 -12.72
CA SER A 322 19.46 -0.93 -14.09
C SER A 322 19.88 0.51 -14.45
N PHE A 323 19.91 1.43 -13.48
CA PHE A 323 20.51 2.76 -13.67
C PHE A 323 22.03 2.64 -13.86
N VAL A 324 22.71 1.79 -13.09
CA VAL A 324 24.17 1.53 -13.27
C VAL A 324 24.45 0.98 -14.66
N GLU A 325 23.63 0.07 -15.18
CA GLU A 325 23.80 -0.51 -16.52
C GLU A 325 23.63 0.54 -17.61
N VAL A 326 22.57 1.35 -17.54
CA VAL A 326 22.36 2.49 -18.45
C VAL A 326 23.53 3.48 -18.38
N LEU A 327 23.92 3.90 -17.19
CA LEU A 327 25.03 4.84 -16.98
C LEU A 327 26.34 4.27 -17.51
N ARG A 328 26.62 2.99 -17.24
CA ARG A 328 27.84 2.30 -17.72
C ARG A 328 27.84 2.23 -19.25
N ALA A 329 26.71 1.92 -19.89
CA ALA A 329 26.60 1.89 -21.34
C ALA A 329 26.85 3.28 -21.95
N GLU A 330 26.22 4.32 -21.41
CA GLU A 330 26.42 5.70 -21.85
C GLU A 330 27.87 6.19 -21.65
N LEU A 331 28.51 5.82 -20.54
CA LEU A 331 29.92 6.14 -20.29
C LEU A 331 30.87 5.37 -21.22
N ALA A 332 30.60 4.08 -21.44
CA ALA A 332 31.40 3.24 -22.32
C ALA A 332 31.36 3.75 -23.77
N ALA A 333 30.20 4.22 -24.24
CA ALA A 333 30.05 4.86 -25.55
C ALA A 333 30.92 6.13 -25.71
N ARG A 334 31.43 6.69 -24.61
CA ARG A 334 32.31 7.87 -24.57
C ARG A 334 33.74 7.53 -24.11
N GLY A 335 34.09 6.24 -24.13
CA GLY A 335 35.42 5.76 -23.74
C GLY A 335 35.73 5.93 -22.25
N ARG A 336 34.70 6.01 -21.39
CA ARG A 336 34.85 6.17 -19.94
C ARG A 336 34.48 4.89 -19.19
N VAL A 337 35.14 4.70 -18.05
CA VAL A 337 34.86 3.58 -17.13
C VAL A 337 34.15 4.11 -15.88
N LEU A 338 33.22 3.33 -15.35
CA LEU A 338 32.58 3.60 -14.06
C LEU A 338 33.31 2.81 -12.95
N VAL A 339 33.84 3.51 -11.96
CA VAL A 339 34.60 2.94 -10.82
C VAL A 339 33.84 3.25 -9.54
N ALA A 340 33.66 2.27 -8.65
CA ALA A 340 32.96 2.45 -7.39
C ALA A 340 33.92 2.86 -6.26
N ALA A 341 33.53 3.86 -5.47
CA ALA A 341 34.19 4.17 -4.20
C ALA A 341 33.41 3.49 -3.06
N SER A 342 33.94 2.43 -2.45
CA SER A 342 33.24 1.71 -1.38
C SER A 342 33.51 2.25 0.03
N SER A 343 34.41 3.23 0.17
CA SER A 343 34.68 3.95 1.41
C SER A 343 35.02 5.42 1.13
N GLU A 344 34.87 6.30 2.12
CA GLU A 344 35.20 7.73 1.97
C GLU A 344 36.70 7.95 1.65
N ASN A 345 37.59 7.10 2.15
CA ASN A 345 39.01 7.11 1.80
C ASN A 345 39.24 6.80 0.32
N GLN A 346 38.53 5.79 -0.20
CA GLN A 346 38.56 5.48 -1.63
C GLN A 346 37.94 6.60 -2.46
N LEU A 347 36.82 7.17 -2.02
CA LEU A 347 36.18 8.30 -2.69
C LEU A 347 37.17 9.46 -2.83
N THR A 348 37.83 9.85 -1.74
CA THR A 348 38.83 10.93 -1.72
C THR A 348 40.00 10.63 -2.67
N THR A 349 40.51 9.39 -2.65
CA THR A 349 41.62 8.97 -3.50
C THR A 349 41.24 9.00 -4.99
N LEU A 350 40.09 8.42 -5.34
CA LEU A 350 39.59 8.33 -6.70
C LEU A 350 39.26 9.73 -7.27
N LEU A 351 38.72 10.63 -6.45
CA LEU A 351 38.46 12.01 -6.86
C LEU A 351 39.73 12.77 -7.25
N GLY A 352 40.92 12.31 -6.86
CA GLY A 352 42.19 12.91 -7.27
C GLY A 352 42.34 13.04 -8.79
N ASN A 353 41.94 12.02 -9.55
CA ASN A 353 42.07 11.95 -11.01
C ASN A 353 40.75 11.64 -11.75
N ALA A 354 39.64 11.56 -11.03
CA ALA A 354 38.32 11.36 -11.63
C ALA A 354 37.92 12.54 -12.52
N THR A 355 37.15 12.24 -13.57
CA THR A 355 36.53 13.30 -14.39
C THR A 355 35.18 13.73 -13.85
N ALA A 356 34.49 12.84 -13.16
CA ALA A 356 33.22 13.16 -12.54
C ALA A 356 32.93 12.23 -11.35
N LEU A 357 31.96 12.65 -10.55
CA LEU A 357 31.35 11.88 -9.48
C LEU A 357 29.85 11.75 -9.76
N VAL A 358 29.31 10.57 -9.53
CA VAL A 358 27.88 10.29 -9.51
C VAL A 358 27.51 9.83 -8.10
N VAL A 359 26.58 10.52 -7.48
CA VAL A 359 26.00 10.17 -6.18
C VAL A 359 24.54 9.82 -6.42
N VAL A 360 24.05 8.74 -5.82
CA VAL A 360 22.67 8.27 -6.03
C VAL A 360 22.07 7.84 -4.70
N ASN A 361 21.04 8.55 -4.25
CA ASN A 361 20.27 8.23 -3.04
C ASN A 361 21.15 7.79 -1.85
N PRO A 362 22.03 8.66 -1.34
CA PRO A 362 22.82 8.33 -0.16
C PRO A 362 21.89 8.07 1.03
N THR A 363 22.21 7.04 1.81
CA THR A 363 21.45 6.67 3.01
C THR A 363 22.18 7.03 4.30
N ALA A 364 23.44 7.43 4.19
CA ALA A 364 24.24 8.01 5.26
C ALA A 364 24.69 9.44 4.87
N PRO A 365 24.81 10.37 5.83
CA PRO A 365 25.36 11.68 5.55
C PRO A 365 26.85 11.59 5.22
N PHE A 366 27.33 12.48 4.34
CA PHE A 366 28.75 12.64 4.07
C PHE A 366 29.49 13.17 5.30
N SER A 367 30.63 12.58 5.65
CA SER A 367 31.50 13.15 6.68
C SER A 367 32.04 14.53 6.27
N ARG A 368 32.57 15.29 7.23
CA ARG A 368 33.20 16.58 6.95
C ARG A 368 34.35 16.45 5.92
N ASP A 369 35.14 15.39 6.04
CA ASP A 369 36.28 15.14 5.14
C ASP A 369 35.80 14.75 3.75
N ALA A 370 34.76 13.92 3.65
CA ALA A 370 34.14 13.56 2.37
C ALA A 370 33.53 14.78 1.67
N VAL A 371 32.82 15.65 2.40
CA VAL A 371 32.32 16.93 1.86
C VAL A 371 33.49 17.78 1.35
N ALA A 372 34.54 17.96 2.16
CA ALA A 372 35.71 18.74 1.75
C ALA A 372 36.40 18.17 0.49
N ALA A 373 36.48 16.84 0.38
CA ALA A 373 37.04 16.17 -0.79
C ALA A 373 36.22 16.43 -2.06
N VAL A 374 34.89 16.30 -1.98
CA VAL A 374 33.99 16.57 -3.12
C VAL A 374 34.04 18.05 -3.51
N VAL A 375 33.98 18.96 -2.54
CA VAL A 375 34.07 20.40 -2.76
C VAL A 375 35.38 20.77 -3.45
N ASN A 376 36.51 20.31 -2.93
CA ASN A 376 37.82 20.57 -3.55
C ASN A 376 37.89 19.98 -4.97
N ALA A 377 37.36 18.78 -5.18
CA ALA A 377 37.26 18.18 -6.51
C ALA A 377 36.44 19.07 -7.46
N THR A 378 35.28 19.59 -7.04
CA THR A 378 34.47 20.51 -7.87
C THR A 378 35.17 21.81 -8.21
N ALA A 379 35.93 22.38 -7.27
CA ALA A 379 36.75 23.57 -7.49
C ALA A 379 37.89 23.33 -8.49
N ARG A 380 38.41 22.10 -8.57
CA ARG A 380 39.41 21.69 -9.57
C ARG A 380 38.81 21.43 -10.95
N GLY A 381 37.48 21.32 -11.07
CA GLY A 381 36.78 21.06 -12.32
C GLY A 381 36.10 19.69 -12.39
N VAL A 382 36.16 18.85 -11.36
CA VAL A 382 35.39 17.59 -11.32
C VAL A 382 33.90 17.90 -11.28
N ARG A 383 33.11 17.27 -12.15
CA ARG A 383 31.65 17.49 -12.20
C ARG A 383 30.94 16.45 -11.34
N VAL A 384 29.92 16.87 -10.60
CA VAL A 384 29.14 16.00 -9.72
C VAL A 384 27.70 15.96 -10.21
N ALA A 385 27.18 14.76 -10.47
CA ALA A 385 25.75 14.53 -10.67
C ALA A 385 25.19 13.79 -9.46
N TYR A 386 24.29 14.46 -8.74
CA TYR A 386 23.64 13.97 -7.54
C TYR A 386 22.18 13.62 -7.88
N PHE A 387 21.87 12.34 -7.92
CA PHE A 387 20.52 11.83 -8.14
C PHE A 387 19.84 11.51 -6.81
N TYR A 388 18.63 12.03 -6.59
CA TYR A 388 17.90 11.86 -5.33
C TYR A 388 16.42 11.55 -5.54
N ASP A 389 15.99 10.39 -5.06
CA ASP A 389 14.62 9.91 -5.09
C ASP A 389 14.19 9.58 -3.64
N MET A 390 13.38 10.47 -3.05
CA MET A 390 12.97 10.33 -1.66
C MET A 390 12.17 9.05 -1.39
N ARG A 391 11.50 8.48 -2.41
CA ARG A 391 10.71 7.25 -2.25
C ARG A 391 11.60 6.03 -2.15
N ALA A 392 12.71 6.05 -2.87
CA ALA A 392 13.74 5.03 -2.75
C ALA A 392 14.49 5.16 -1.42
N SER A 393 14.78 6.38 -0.93
CA SER A 393 15.51 6.59 0.33
C SER A 393 14.66 6.50 1.60
N ALA A 394 13.34 6.28 1.48
CA ALA A 394 12.43 6.19 2.61
C ALA A 394 12.53 4.88 3.41
N ILE A 395 13.51 4.00 3.17
CA ILE A 395 13.67 2.77 3.97
C ILE A 395 14.70 3.03 5.06
N VAL A 396 14.26 3.17 6.31
CA VAL A 396 15.14 3.35 7.49
C VAL A 396 15.07 2.11 8.36
N THR A 397 16.22 1.49 8.63
CA THR A 397 16.31 0.34 9.54
C THR A 397 16.65 0.79 10.95
N ILE A 398 15.75 0.55 11.92
CA ILE A 398 15.98 0.79 13.34
C ILE A 398 15.80 -0.54 14.08
N SER A 399 16.83 -0.99 14.80
CA SER A 399 16.80 -2.22 15.61
C SER A 399 16.43 -3.49 14.83
N GLY A 400 16.91 -3.63 13.58
CA GLY A 400 16.62 -4.79 12.73
C GLY A 400 15.22 -4.76 12.08
N VAL A 401 14.40 -3.78 12.40
CA VAL A 401 13.09 -3.53 11.76
C VAL A 401 13.30 -2.43 10.73
N SER A 402 12.98 -2.71 9.47
CA SER A 402 13.03 -1.68 8.43
C SER A 402 11.67 -1.01 8.30
N TYR A 403 11.66 0.30 8.47
CA TYR A 403 10.51 1.17 8.35
C TYR A 403 10.54 1.81 6.97
N VAL A 404 9.40 1.87 6.29
CA VAL A 404 9.18 2.97 5.35
C VAL A 404 9.06 4.22 6.22
N ALA A 405 10.15 4.95 6.40
CA ALA A 405 10.21 6.20 7.13
C ALA A 405 9.05 7.07 6.64
N PRO A 406 8.11 7.44 7.52
CA PRO A 406 6.95 8.24 7.15
C PRO A 406 7.44 9.61 6.65
N TYR A 407 7.56 9.75 5.34
CA TYR A 407 7.60 10.99 4.55
C TYR A 407 8.43 12.20 5.04
N SER A 408 9.35 12.10 6.03
CA SER A 408 9.78 13.35 6.70
C SER A 408 11.05 13.40 7.57
N ALA A 409 11.85 12.35 7.79
CA ALA A 409 12.94 12.47 8.78
C ALA A 409 14.34 12.79 8.22
N PHE A 410 14.70 12.38 7.00
CA PHE A 410 16.09 12.42 6.54
C PHE A 410 16.39 13.27 5.30
N ALA A 411 15.39 13.74 4.56
CA ALA A 411 15.63 14.58 3.37
C ALA A 411 16.23 15.96 3.69
N ALA A 412 16.25 16.37 4.96
CA ALA A 412 16.61 17.73 5.38
C ALA A 412 18.08 17.93 5.81
N PHE A 413 18.90 16.88 5.92
CA PHE A 413 20.30 17.04 6.39
C PHE A 413 21.29 16.18 5.58
N ASP A 414 21.45 16.50 4.29
CA ASP A 414 22.66 16.12 3.56
C ASP A 414 23.65 17.31 3.58
N PRO A 415 24.75 17.22 4.36
CA PRO A 415 25.77 18.26 4.43
C PRO A 415 26.35 18.66 3.06
N LEU A 416 26.40 17.73 2.10
CA LEU A 416 26.92 17.98 0.78
C LEU A 416 26.00 18.94 0.00
N LEU A 417 24.68 18.70 0.00
CA LEU A 417 23.72 19.57 -0.67
C LEU A 417 23.73 20.99 -0.09
N MET A 418 23.82 21.10 1.24
CA MET A 418 23.86 22.39 1.93
C MET A 418 25.05 23.26 1.47
N TYR A 419 26.21 22.65 1.23
CA TYR A 419 27.39 23.36 0.73
C TYR A 419 27.14 24.00 -0.65
N PHE A 420 26.31 23.36 -1.49
CA PHE A 420 25.92 23.87 -2.80
C PHE A 420 24.63 24.71 -2.77
N ASN A 421 24.23 25.19 -1.59
CA ASN A 421 23.01 25.97 -1.35
C ASN A 421 21.73 25.27 -1.87
N MET A 422 21.64 23.99 -1.53
CA MET A 422 20.51 23.12 -1.83
C MET A 422 19.99 22.50 -0.54
N SER A 423 18.67 22.46 -0.38
CA SER A 423 18.00 21.75 0.71
C SER A 423 16.92 20.85 0.11
N GLY A 424 17.00 19.55 0.41
CA GLY A 424 16.05 18.57 -0.10
C GLY A 424 14.63 18.86 0.38
N LEU A 425 13.67 18.81 -0.54
CA LEU A 425 12.23 18.84 -0.24
C LEU A 425 11.65 17.44 -0.47
N ARG A 426 10.32 17.34 -0.54
CA ARG A 426 9.58 16.10 -0.79
C ARG A 426 9.31 15.88 -2.28
N ALA A 427 8.80 14.72 -2.66
CA ALA A 427 8.40 14.39 -4.02
C ALA A 427 7.27 15.28 -4.50
N VAL A 428 7.38 15.66 -5.77
CA VAL A 428 6.40 16.37 -6.55
C VAL A 428 5.47 15.36 -7.20
N TYR A 429 4.18 15.63 -7.12
CA TYR A 429 3.12 14.85 -7.76
C TYR A 429 2.41 15.69 -8.82
N ASN A 430 2.01 15.05 -9.91
CA ASN A 430 1.31 15.68 -11.01
C ASN A 430 -0.15 15.91 -10.61
N PHE A 431 -0.39 17.09 -10.03
CA PHE A 431 -1.69 17.53 -9.54
C PHE A 431 -2.10 18.81 -10.29
N THR A 432 -2.05 18.75 -11.63
CA THR A 432 -2.25 19.93 -12.51
C THR A 432 -3.71 20.28 -12.78
N ALA A 433 -4.67 19.55 -12.20
CA ALA A 433 -6.07 19.91 -12.20
C ALA A 433 -6.54 19.78 -10.76
N GLY A 434 -6.63 20.90 -10.03
CA GLY A 434 -7.08 20.91 -8.64
C GLY A 434 -8.32 20.05 -8.47
N GLY A 435 -8.26 19.11 -7.52
CA GLY A 435 -9.40 18.40 -6.91
C GLY A 435 -10.33 17.56 -7.80
N ASP A 436 -10.33 17.74 -9.12
CA ASP A 436 -11.49 17.39 -9.95
C ASP A 436 -11.19 16.33 -11.01
N ASN A 437 -9.93 15.92 -11.22
CA ASN A 437 -9.58 14.91 -12.22
C ASN A 437 -8.57 13.88 -11.70
N TYR A 438 -9.08 12.98 -10.85
CA TYR A 438 -8.49 11.74 -10.36
C TYR A 438 -8.07 10.72 -11.43
N LEU A 439 -8.30 11.02 -12.72
CA LEU A 439 -8.16 10.09 -13.84
C LEU A 439 -6.76 10.03 -14.45
N ARG A 440 -5.76 10.72 -13.88
CA ARG A 440 -4.38 10.74 -14.40
C ARG A 440 -3.40 10.29 -13.34
N ASN A 441 -2.43 9.47 -13.76
CA ASN A 441 -1.39 8.95 -12.87
C ASN A 441 -0.55 10.10 -12.28
N TRP A 442 -0.82 10.43 -11.03
CA TRP A 442 -0.22 11.51 -10.24
C TRP A 442 1.28 11.32 -9.96
N GLN A 443 1.81 10.12 -10.19
CA GLN A 443 3.23 9.82 -10.01
C GLN A 443 4.08 10.25 -11.20
N PHE A 444 3.51 10.45 -12.39
CA PHE A 444 4.26 10.91 -13.56
C PHE A 444 4.11 12.41 -13.73
N VAL A 445 5.18 13.14 -13.43
CA VAL A 445 5.27 14.59 -13.52
C VAL A 445 5.85 14.97 -14.87
N ALA A 446 5.02 15.57 -15.71
CA ALA A 446 5.49 16.20 -16.94
C ALA A 446 6.23 17.51 -16.59
N VAL A 447 7.42 17.68 -17.16
CA VAL A 447 8.24 18.87 -16.95
C VAL A 447 8.60 19.45 -18.30
N GLU A 448 8.19 20.68 -18.54
CA GLU A 448 8.51 21.42 -19.76
C GLU A 448 9.75 22.27 -19.49
N PRO A 449 10.91 21.92 -20.07
CA PRO A 449 12.12 22.67 -19.83
C PRO A 449 12.04 24.06 -20.45
N ARG A 450 12.53 25.07 -19.73
CA ARG A 450 12.60 26.46 -20.19
C ARG A 450 13.97 27.05 -19.91
N GLY A 451 14.39 27.98 -20.76
CA GLY A 451 15.65 28.72 -20.62
C GLY A 451 16.83 28.09 -21.36
N ASN A 452 17.94 28.83 -21.41
CA ASN A 452 19.16 28.41 -22.10
C ASN A 452 20.08 27.66 -21.12
N TRP A 453 19.85 26.37 -20.98
CA TRP A 453 20.68 25.46 -20.17
C TRP A 453 21.16 24.32 -21.08
N SER A 454 22.48 24.14 -21.19
CA SER A 454 23.09 23.18 -22.11
C SER A 454 22.61 21.74 -21.89
N LEU A 455 22.24 21.37 -20.66
CA LEU A 455 21.67 20.05 -20.33
C LEU A 455 20.29 19.82 -20.93
N LEU A 456 19.59 20.87 -21.37
CA LEU A 456 18.27 20.81 -21.99
C LEU A 456 18.32 20.78 -23.53
N ARG A 457 19.52 20.70 -24.15
CA ARG A 457 19.64 20.66 -25.61
C ARG A 457 18.89 19.46 -26.20
N GLY A 458 17.91 19.72 -27.06
CA GLY A 458 17.09 18.67 -27.68
C GLY A 458 16.07 18.04 -26.71
N VAL A 459 15.87 18.61 -25.53
CA VAL A 459 14.87 18.15 -24.55
C VAL A 459 13.69 19.11 -24.60
N THR A 460 12.56 18.64 -25.10
CA THR A 460 11.30 19.39 -25.22
C THR A 460 10.33 19.07 -24.08
N ARG A 461 10.36 17.84 -23.55
CA ARG A 461 9.51 17.42 -22.45
C ARG A 461 10.16 16.27 -21.67
N LEU A 462 10.28 16.43 -20.35
CA LEU A 462 10.61 15.32 -19.45
C LEU A 462 9.35 14.75 -18.83
N VAL A 463 9.40 13.46 -18.49
CA VAL A 463 8.34 12.77 -17.77
C VAL A 463 8.99 12.04 -16.60
N LEU A 464 9.00 12.69 -15.44
CA LEU A 464 9.71 12.20 -14.26
C LEU A 464 8.77 11.47 -13.32
N PHE A 465 9.18 10.32 -12.81
CA PHE A 465 8.44 9.53 -11.84
C PHE A 465 8.69 10.04 -10.41
N SER A 466 7.67 10.67 -9.82
CA SER A 466 7.62 11.23 -8.45
C SER A 466 8.90 11.98 -8.05
N PRO A 467 9.39 12.93 -8.86
CA PRO A 467 10.69 13.53 -8.63
C PRO A 467 10.72 14.30 -7.30
N SER A 468 11.80 14.15 -6.54
CA SER A 468 12.12 14.95 -5.35
C SER A 468 12.33 16.41 -5.73
N ALA A 469 11.68 17.31 -5.01
CA ALA A 469 11.96 18.73 -5.11
C ALA A 469 13.21 19.12 -4.32
N VAL A 470 13.82 20.24 -4.68
CA VAL A 470 14.93 20.86 -3.95
C VAL A 470 14.71 22.36 -3.83
N ALA A 471 14.91 22.91 -2.64
CA ALA A 471 14.97 24.34 -2.41
C ALA A 471 16.38 24.85 -2.75
N THR A 472 16.47 25.86 -3.61
CA THR A 472 17.75 26.41 -4.06
C THR A 472 17.57 27.79 -4.70
N ASN A 473 18.64 28.61 -4.70
CA ASN A 473 18.71 29.84 -5.49
C ASN A 473 19.60 29.72 -6.75
N ALA A 474 20.07 28.51 -7.07
CA ALA A 474 20.96 28.25 -8.20
C ALA A 474 20.39 28.81 -9.53
N PRO A 475 21.27 29.25 -10.46
CA PRO A 475 20.85 29.98 -11.66
C PRO A 475 20.11 29.09 -12.68
N HIS A 476 20.52 27.83 -12.82
CA HIS A 476 19.87 26.87 -13.70
C HIS A 476 18.92 25.99 -12.90
N ARG A 477 17.61 26.11 -13.15
CA ARG A 477 16.57 25.32 -12.48
C ARG A 477 15.59 24.78 -13.50
N LEU A 478 15.26 23.51 -13.36
CA LEU A 478 14.13 22.88 -14.02
C LEU A 478 13.00 22.76 -13.01
N THR A 479 11.90 23.48 -13.26
CA THR A 479 10.74 23.51 -12.37
C THR A 479 9.57 22.72 -12.95
N ALA A 480 8.92 21.95 -12.11
CA ALA A 480 7.66 21.28 -12.42
C ALA A 480 6.53 21.88 -11.59
N ARG A 481 5.37 22.13 -12.22
CA ARG A 481 4.15 22.44 -11.49
C ARG A 481 3.58 21.14 -10.92
N GLY A 482 3.27 21.13 -9.64
CA GLY A 482 2.69 19.96 -9.00
C GLY A 482 2.34 20.21 -7.54
N TYR A 483 2.03 19.14 -6.82
CA TYR A 483 1.73 19.17 -5.39
C TYR A 483 2.85 18.49 -4.60
N VAL A 484 3.23 19.07 -3.47
CA VAL A 484 4.20 18.49 -2.53
C VAL A 484 3.53 18.42 -1.16
N PHE A 485 3.45 17.22 -0.58
CA PHE A 485 2.79 17.01 0.72
C PHE A 485 3.39 17.91 1.81
N GLY A 486 2.54 18.67 2.50
CA GLY A 486 2.95 19.63 3.54
C GLY A 486 3.39 21.00 3.01
N TYR A 487 3.57 21.15 1.70
CA TYR A 487 3.94 22.42 1.05
C TYR A 487 2.86 22.93 0.08
N GLY A 488 1.95 22.07 -0.38
CA GLY A 488 0.81 22.45 -1.22
C GLY A 488 1.09 22.41 -2.72
N GLU A 489 0.18 22.97 -3.52
CA GLU A 489 0.38 23.15 -4.96
C GLU A 489 1.38 24.28 -5.22
N GLY A 490 2.30 24.09 -6.17
CA GLY A 490 3.27 25.10 -6.53
C GLY A 490 4.19 24.70 -7.67
N ASN A 491 5.18 25.56 -7.94
CA ASN A 491 6.26 25.27 -8.86
C ASN A 491 7.49 24.84 -8.05
N TYR A 492 7.91 23.59 -8.24
CA TYR A 492 8.98 22.98 -7.48
C TYR A 492 10.18 22.68 -8.39
N THR A 493 11.38 23.00 -7.92
CA THR A 493 12.61 22.69 -8.66
C THR A 493 12.91 21.20 -8.52
N VAL A 494 12.94 20.48 -9.63
CA VAL A 494 13.17 19.02 -9.69
C VAL A 494 14.53 18.66 -10.27
N ALA A 495 15.22 19.61 -10.91
CA ALA A 495 16.63 19.51 -11.24
C ALA A 495 17.26 20.90 -11.22
N THR A 496 18.53 20.99 -10.83
CA THR A 496 19.22 22.28 -10.70
C THR A 496 20.72 22.13 -10.82
N GLN A 497 21.41 23.15 -11.31
CA GLN A 497 22.86 23.15 -11.42
C GLN A 497 23.47 24.45 -10.87
N THR A 498 24.52 24.29 -10.06
CA THR A 498 25.40 25.36 -9.60
C THR A 498 26.86 25.00 -9.88
N GLY A 499 27.51 25.76 -10.76
CA GLY A 499 28.87 25.47 -11.21
C GLY A 499 29.03 24.03 -11.73
N ASN A 500 29.90 23.26 -11.07
CA ASN A 500 30.20 21.86 -11.38
C ASN A 500 29.33 20.85 -10.61
N PHE A 501 28.27 21.29 -9.93
CA PHE A 501 27.36 20.43 -9.17
C PHE A 501 25.95 20.46 -9.77
N LEU A 502 25.43 19.27 -10.10
CA LEU A 502 24.11 19.05 -10.68
C LEU A 502 23.30 18.18 -9.74
N PHE A 503 22.12 18.64 -9.35
CA PHE A 503 21.12 17.85 -8.64
C PHE A 503 19.99 17.45 -9.59
N ILE A 504 19.57 16.19 -9.50
CA ILE A 504 18.42 15.64 -10.24
C ILE A 504 17.54 14.86 -9.26
N GLY A 505 16.31 15.32 -9.08
CA GLY A 505 15.34 14.77 -8.14
C GLY A 505 14.78 13.41 -8.52
N SER A 506 15.45 12.61 -9.36
CA SER A 506 14.97 11.27 -9.69
C SER A 506 16.10 10.45 -10.28
N VAL A 507 16.39 9.28 -9.72
CA VAL A 507 17.16 8.24 -10.40
C VAL A 507 16.27 7.30 -11.22
N ARG A 508 15.06 7.02 -10.71
CA ARG A 508 14.17 6.00 -11.27
C ARG A 508 13.71 6.32 -12.68
N SER A 509 13.52 7.60 -13.01
CA SER A 509 13.16 8.06 -14.37
C SER A 509 14.23 7.78 -15.44
N PHE A 510 15.44 7.40 -15.02
CA PHE A 510 16.58 7.10 -15.90
C PHE A 510 16.94 5.62 -15.90
N THR A 511 16.01 4.76 -15.49
CA THR A 511 16.12 3.29 -15.64
C THR A 511 15.43 2.85 -16.94
N PRO A 512 15.74 1.67 -17.52
CA PRO A 512 15.30 1.24 -18.86
C PRO A 512 13.80 1.38 -19.11
N TYR A 513 12.98 1.17 -18.09
CA TYR A 513 11.53 1.26 -18.19
C TYR A 513 11.02 2.71 -18.30
N PHE A 514 11.64 3.65 -17.59
CA PHE A 514 11.19 5.05 -17.52
C PHE A 514 11.98 6.00 -18.41
N ILE A 515 13.16 5.59 -18.87
CA ILE A 515 14.06 6.43 -19.67
C ILE A 515 13.51 6.76 -21.06
N THR A 516 12.58 5.94 -21.57
CA THR A 516 11.89 6.15 -22.85
C THR A 516 10.70 7.09 -22.75
N GLN A 517 10.32 7.51 -21.54
CA GLN A 517 9.21 8.42 -21.32
C GLN A 517 9.64 9.87 -21.63
N GLY A 518 8.95 10.51 -22.57
CA GLY A 518 9.35 11.83 -23.08
C GLY A 518 10.81 11.83 -23.57
N ASP A 519 11.54 12.90 -23.26
CA ASP A 519 12.94 13.09 -23.64
C ASP A 519 13.92 12.73 -22.51
N ASN A 520 13.51 11.87 -21.56
CA ASN A 520 14.33 11.46 -20.41
C ASN A 520 15.70 10.92 -20.84
N TRP A 521 15.75 10.08 -21.87
CA TRP A 521 17.01 9.56 -22.41
C TRP A 521 17.90 10.69 -22.94
N GLN A 522 17.34 11.62 -23.73
CA GLN A 522 18.11 12.73 -24.28
C GLN A 522 18.69 13.61 -23.17
N PHE A 523 17.94 13.86 -22.10
CA PHE A 523 18.43 14.57 -20.93
C PHE A 523 19.56 13.81 -20.23
N LEU A 524 19.42 12.50 -19.99
CA LEU A 524 20.50 11.69 -19.43
C LEU A 524 21.76 11.71 -20.31
N ARG A 525 21.62 11.63 -21.63
CA ARG A 525 22.74 11.74 -22.58
C ARG A 525 23.45 13.08 -22.45
N ASN A 526 22.70 14.17 -22.28
CA ASN A 526 23.27 15.50 -22.04
C ASN A 526 24.03 15.56 -20.71
N VAL A 527 23.49 14.95 -19.65
CA VAL A 527 24.17 14.82 -18.35
C VAL A 527 25.48 14.04 -18.50
N VAL A 528 25.46 12.88 -19.17
CA VAL A 528 26.68 12.08 -19.36
C VAL A 528 27.69 12.81 -20.27
N ASN A 529 27.25 13.50 -21.31
CA ASN A 529 28.11 14.37 -22.12
C ASN A 529 28.79 15.43 -21.24
N TRP A 530 28.03 16.08 -20.36
CA TRP A 530 28.57 17.04 -19.41
C TRP A 530 29.55 16.38 -18.42
N LEU A 531 29.26 15.22 -17.84
CA LEU A 531 30.20 14.57 -16.92
C LEU A 531 31.54 14.24 -17.61
N THR A 532 31.49 13.86 -18.89
CA THR A 532 32.64 13.35 -19.65
C THR A 532 33.34 14.37 -20.54
N GLU A 533 32.81 15.61 -20.66
CA GLU A 533 33.37 16.65 -21.51
C GLU A 533 34.86 16.89 -21.21
N PRO A 534 35.75 16.84 -22.24
CA PRO A 534 37.17 17.15 -22.07
C PRO A 534 37.36 18.56 -21.51
N ARG A 535 38.08 18.67 -20.40
CA ARG A 535 38.40 19.94 -19.74
C ARG A 535 39.63 19.81 -18.88
N GLU A 536 40.28 20.94 -18.63
CA GLU A 536 41.40 21.00 -17.70
C GLU A 536 40.88 20.80 -16.26
N ILE A 537 41.32 19.73 -15.61
CA ILE A 537 41.08 19.49 -14.20
C ILE A 537 42.38 19.79 -13.47
N LYS A 538 42.37 20.81 -12.61
CA LYS A 538 43.57 21.20 -11.86
C LYS A 538 44.05 20.00 -11.05
N LYS A 539 45.37 19.75 -11.07
CA LYS A 539 45.96 18.69 -10.24
C LYS A 539 45.67 18.99 -8.76
N LEU A 540 45.42 17.93 -7.99
CA LEU A 540 45.29 18.03 -6.55
C LEU A 540 46.61 18.62 -6.01
N ALA A 541 46.57 19.81 -5.41
CA ALA A 541 47.69 20.29 -4.60
C ALA A 541 47.91 19.27 -3.47
N LYS A 542 49.17 19.01 -3.07
CA LYS A 542 49.52 18.00 -2.04
C LYS A 542 48.47 18.00 -0.93
N PRO A 543 47.94 16.82 -0.54
CA PRO A 543 46.87 16.75 0.45
C PRO A 543 47.31 17.49 1.72
N PRO A 544 46.40 18.21 2.41
CA PRO A 544 46.70 18.66 3.75
C PRO A 544 47.12 17.44 4.55
N THR A 545 48.29 17.52 5.20
CA THR A 545 48.75 16.51 6.14
C THR A 545 47.62 16.24 7.13
N SER A 546 47.09 15.03 7.10
CA SER A 546 46.06 14.57 8.02
C SER A 546 46.55 14.79 9.45
N GLY A 547 46.03 15.80 10.12
CA GLY A 547 46.14 15.94 11.56
C GLY A 547 45.29 14.84 12.19
N VAL A 548 45.91 13.67 12.38
CA VAL A 548 45.37 12.66 13.31
C VAL A 548 45.40 13.28 14.69
N ILE A 549 44.21 13.48 15.28
CA ILE A 549 44.07 13.40 16.73
C ILE A 549 42.95 12.39 16.99
N TYR A 550 43.35 11.13 17.19
CA TYR A 550 42.58 10.26 18.06
C TYR A 550 42.66 10.85 19.46
N VAL A 551 41.54 11.26 20.03
CA VAL A 551 41.40 11.23 21.49
C VAL A 551 40.35 10.17 21.78
N SER A 552 40.82 9.04 22.28
CA SER A 552 40.00 8.05 22.96
C SER A 552 39.31 8.70 24.15
N GLY A 553 38.00 8.53 24.24
CA GLY A 553 37.16 8.88 25.40
C GLY A 553 35.81 8.22 25.27
#